data_AF-A0A7L2A3D6-F1
#
_entry.id   AF-A0A7L2A3D6-F1
#
_cell.length_a   1.000
_cell.length_b   1.000
_cell.length_c   1.000
_cell.angle_alpha   90.00
_cell.angle_beta   90.00
_cell.angle_gamma   90.00
#
_symmetry.space_group_name_H-M   'P 1'
#
loop_
_entity.id
_entity.type
_entity.pdbx_description
1 polymer ?
#
loop_
_entity_poly.entity_id
_entity_poly.type
_entity_poly.pdbx_seq_one_letter_code
_entity_poly.pdbx_strand_id
1 'polypeptide(L)'
;MLEFQTPELLRMPLQELCLHTKLLAPVNCPVVDFLVKAPDPPPALIVKNALQMLKSIDAMDPWEDLTELGYHLTELPVEPHLGKMVLCAVVLKCLDPVLTIACALAYRDPFVLPTLASQKRAAMLCRKRFTAGTFSDHMVLLRAFQAWQKARSDGWERAFCEKNFLSQATMQIIVGMRTQLLGQLRASGFVRARGGADIRDVNANSENWAVVKAALVAGMYPNLVHVNRESLVLTAPKEKKVRFHPTSVLSQPQYKKIPPVNGQAAAVEALPTDWLIYDEMTRAHRIANIRCCSVVTPITVALFCGPARLPSNALQASSSYQGDRVSSDSSDSEMEDRTTSNVSLLKLDEWLHLKMDSEV
;
A
#
# COMPACT_ATOMS: atom_id res chain seq x y z
N MET A 1 -29.86 -20.71 13.27
CA MET A 1 -29.64 -19.35 12.74
C MET A 1 -29.34 -18.47 13.94
N LEU A 2 -28.37 -17.56 13.87
CA LEU A 2 -28.21 -16.57 14.96
C LEU A 2 -29.49 -15.72 15.03
N GLU A 3 -29.95 -15.42 16.24
CA GLU A 3 -31.17 -14.63 16.47
C GLU A 3 -30.99 -13.17 16.01
N PHE A 4 -29.78 -12.64 16.17
CA PHE A 4 -29.38 -11.31 15.73
C PHE A 4 -28.07 -11.36 14.94
N GLN A 5 -27.86 -10.37 14.07
CA GLN A 5 -26.60 -10.19 13.38
C GLN A 5 -25.51 -9.73 14.38
N THR A 6 -24.30 -10.26 14.24
CA THR A 6 -23.15 -9.80 15.04
C THR A 6 -22.93 -8.29 14.87
N PRO A 7 -22.69 -7.53 15.95
CA PRO A 7 -22.41 -6.09 15.90
C PRO A 7 -21.24 -5.72 14.96
N GLU A 8 -21.30 -4.54 14.36
CA GLU A 8 -20.23 -4.03 13.46
C GLU A 8 -18.90 -3.84 14.19
N LEU A 9 -18.95 -3.41 15.45
CA LEU A 9 -17.78 -3.29 16.34
C LEU A 9 -16.95 -4.58 16.44
N LEU A 10 -17.57 -5.74 16.21
CA LEU A 10 -16.90 -7.04 16.26
C LEU A 10 -16.50 -7.58 14.87
N ARG A 11 -16.85 -6.87 13.80
CA ARG A 11 -16.67 -7.33 12.41
C ARG A 11 -15.81 -6.40 11.55
N MET A 12 -15.73 -5.12 11.90
CA MET A 12 -15.02 -4.11 11.11
C MET A 12 -13.61 -3.85 11.64
N PRO A 13 -12.68 -3.38 10.78
CA PRO A 13 -11.39 -2.85 11.22
C PRO A 13 -11.60 -1.72 12.24
N LEU A 14 -10.74 -1.65 13.27
CA LEU A 14 -10.93 -0.74 14.41
C LEU A 14 -10.03 0.50 14.39
N GLN A 15 -9.22 0.70 13.35
CA GLN A 15 -8.22 1.77 13.27
C GLN A 15 -8.86 3.15 13.38
N GLU A 16 -9.88 3.42 12.56
CA GLU A 16 -10.64 4.67 12.61
C GLU A 16 -11.32 4.86 13.97
N LEU A 17 -11.95 3.80 14.49
CA LEU A 17 -12.58 3.84 15.81
C LEU A 17 -11.56 4.14 16.92
N CYS A 18 -10.36 3.57 16.86
CA CYS A 18 -9.32 3.80 17.86
C CYS A 18 -8.83 5.26 17.86
N LEU A 19 -8.69 5.89 16.69
CA LEU A 19 -8.36 7.33 16.60
C LEU A 19 -9.45 8.19 17.23
N HIS A 20 -10.72 7.97 16.85
CA HIS A 20 -11.85 8.71 17.40
C HIS A 20 -12.03 8.46 18.90
N THR A 21 -11.79 7.22 19.34
CA THR A 21 -11.83 6.87 20.76
C THR A 21 -10.78 7.68 21.52
N LYS A 22 -9.55 7.77 21.02
CA LYS A 22 -8.51 8.55 21.69
C LYS A 22 -8.85 10.04 21.73
N LEU A 23 -9.46 10.59 20.68
CA LEU A 23 -9.92 11.98 20.62
C LEU A 23 -10.98 12.31 21.69
N LEU A 24 -11.86 11.36 22.00
CA LEU A 24 -13.03 11.54 22.87
C LEU A 24 -12.86 11.01 24.29
N ALA A 25 -11.94 10.06 24.49
CA ALA A 25 -11.72 9.43 25.79
C ALA A 25 -11.16 10.44 26.80
N PRO A 26 -11.42 10.24 28.11
CA PRO A 26 -10.79 11.03 29.15
C PRO A 26 -9.26 11.02 29.03
N VAL A 27 -8.63 12.12 29.45
CA VAL A 27 -7.16 12.24 29.51
C VAL A 27 -6.58 11.04 30.28
N ASN A 28 -5.49 10.47 29.76
CA ASN A 28 -4.81 9.28 30.31
C ASN A 28 -5.64 7.99 30.33
N CYS A 29 -6.74 7.90 29.56
CA CYS A 29 -7.47 6.64 29.38
C CYS A 29 -6.92 5.88 28.17
N PRO A 30 -6.38 4.65 28.35
CA PRO A 30 -6.02 3.79 27.22
C PRO A 30 -7.24 3.44 26.37
N VAL A 31 -7.04 3.30 25.05
CA VAL A 31 -8.14 3.02 24.12
C VAL A 31 -8.80 1.67 24.42
N VAL A 32 -8.02 0.67 24.82
CA VAL A 32 -8.53 -0.66 25.21
C VAL A 32 -9.48 -0.56 26.41
N ASP A 33 -9.11 0.24 27.42
CA ASP A 33 -9.90 0.41 28.66
C ASP A 33 -11.18 1.21 28.43
N PHE A 34 -11.20 2.05 27.40
CA PHE A 34 -12.42 2.71 26.95
C PHE A 34 -13.34 1.73 26.23
N LEU A 35 -12.83 1.00 25.24
CA LEU A 35 -13.64 0.11 24.39
C LEU A 35 -14.17 -1.13 25.12
N VAL A 36 -13.52 -1.56 26.22
CA VAL A 36 -14.01 -2.67 27.04
C VAL A 36 -15.35 -2.35 27.74
N LYS A 37 -15.73 -1.06 27.81
CA LYS A 37 -16.99 -0.60 28.41
C LYS A 37 -18.18 -0.65 27.44
N ALA A 38 -17.95 -0.99 26.16
CA ALA A 38 -19.04 -1.16 25.19
C ALA A 38 -19.96 -2.34 25.59
N PRO A 39 -21.25 -2.35 25.18
CA PRO A 39 -22.16 -3.47 25.46
C PRO A 39 -21.60 -4.82 25.00
N ASP A 40 -21.04 -4.85 23.80
CA ASP A 40 -20.32 -6.00 23.22
C ASP A 40 -18.88 -5.57 22.89
N PRO A 41 -17.93 -5.70 23.82
CA PRO A 41 -16.59 -5.15 23.63
C PRO A 41 -15.78 -5.95 22.60
N PRO A 42 -14.96 -5.28 21.77
CA PRO A 42 -14.08 -5.97 20.83
C PRO A 42 -12.96 -6.71 21.59
N PRO A 43 -12.44 -7.83 21.04
CA PRO A 43 -11.32 -8.52 21.67
C PRO A 43 -10.10 -7.60 21.78
N ALA A 44 -9.47 -7.55 22.96
CA ALA A 44 -8.34 -6.66 23.24
C ALA A 44 -7.18 -6.81 22.25
N LEU A 45 -6.94 -8.02 21.74
CA LEU A 45 -5.92 -8.26 20.70
C LEU A 45 -6.21 -7.50 19.41
N ILE A 46 -7.47 -7.40 18.99
CA ILE A 46 -7.87 -6.68 17.78
C ILE A 46 -7.65 -5.17 17.95
N VAL A 47 -8.02 -4.64 19.12
CA VAL A 47 -7.75 -3.23 19.48
C VAL A 47 -6.24 -2.95 19.49
N LYS A 48 -5.44 -3.80 20.14
CA LYS A 48 -3.96 -3.66 20.16
C LYS A 48 -3.35 -3.72 18.76
N ASN A 49 -3.85 -4.58 17.87
CA ASN A 49 -3.39 -4.64 16.48
C ASN A 49 -3.72 -3.35 15.71
N ALA A 50 -4.91 -2.78 15.94
CA ALA A 50 -5.30 -1.50 15.35
C ALA A 50 -4.41 -0.35 15.85
N LEU A 51 -4.16 -0.28 17.16
CA LEU A 51 -3.24 0.70 17.75
C LEU A 51 -1.82 0.55 17.21
N GLN A 52 -1.31 -0.68 17.07
CA GLN A 52 0.01 -0.91 16.47
C GLN A 52 0.08 -0.42 15.03
N MET A 53 -1.00 -0.60 14.25
CA MET A 53 -1.07 -0.08 12.88
C MET A 53 -1.02 1.45 12.88
N LEU A 54 -1.83 2.11 13.72
CA LEU A 54 -1.83 3.58 13.86
C LEU A 54 -0.48 4.15 14.26
N LYS A 55 0.25 3.47 15.17
CA LYS A 55 1.62 3.81 15.54
C LYS A 55 2.59 3.62 14.35
N SER A 56 2.42 2.54 13.58
CA SER A 56 3.26 2.27 12.40
C SER A 56 3.10 3.30 11.29
N ILE A 57 1.96 4.02 11.24
CA ILE A 57 1.75 5.11 10.29
C ILE A 57 1.96 6.50 10.91
N ASP A 58 2.51 6.58 12.13
CA ASP A 58 2.73 7.82 12.89
C ASP A 58 1.45 8.62 13.17
N ALA A 59 0.27 7.99 13.15
CA ALA A 59 -1.00 8.62 13.55
C ALA A 59 -1.13 8.72 15.08
N MET A 60 -0.48 7.80 15.79
CA MET A 60 -0.33 7.84 17.24
C MET A 60 1.14 7.69 17.59
N ASP A 61 1.54 8.28 18.71
CA ASP A 61 2.87 8.08 19.28
C ASP A 61 2.95 6.77 20.10
N PRO A 62 4.14 6.39 20.63
CA PRO A 62 4.29 5.19 21.44
C PRO A 62 3.38 5.13 22.68
N TRP A 63 2.96 6.29 23.21
CA TRP A 63 2.10 6.43 24.39
C TRP A 63 0.60 6.49 24.08
N GLU A 64 0.23 6.22 22.82
CA GLU A 64 -1.16 6.27 22.33
C GLU A 64 -1.74 7.69 22.26
N ASP A 65 -0.91 8.74 22.26
CA ASP A 65 -1.38 10.10 22.01
C ASP A 65 -1.44 10.39 20.51
N LEU A 66 -2.44 11.18 20.10
CA LEU A 66 -2.59 11.59 18.70
C LEU A 66 -1.45 12.53 18.32
N THR A 67 -0.80 12.22 17.19
CA THR A 67 0.13 13.16 16.55
C THR A 67 -0.65 14.19 15.74
N GLU A 68 0.01 15.25 15.25
CA GLU A 68 -0.59 16.19 14.29
C GLU A 68 -1.16 15.49 13.06
N LEU A 69 -0.46 14.47 12.55
CA LEU A 69 -0.98 13.61 11.49
C LEU A 69 -2.26 12.90 11.94
N GLY A 70 -2.24 12.29 13.13
CA GLY A 70 -3.40 11.63 13.73
C GLY A 70 -4.65 12.51 13.79
N TYR A 71 -4.50 13.77 14.23
CA TYR A 71 -5.60 14.73 14.24
C TYR A 71 -6.17 14.97 12.84
N HIS A 72 -5.32 15.23 11.85
CA HIS A 72 -5.80 15.40 10.47
C HIS A 72 -6.46 14.14 9.91
N LEU A 73 -5.99 12.95 10.26
CA LEU A 73 -6.60 11.70 9.81
C LEU A 73 -8.00 11.48 10.40
N THR A 74 -8.32 12.01 11.59
CA THR A 74 -9.68 11.94 12.15
C THR A 74 -10.71 12.78 11.37
N GLU A 75 -10.27 13.77 10.59
CA GLU A 75 -11.16 14.62 9.80
C GLU A 75 -11.48 14.03 8.41
N LEU A 76 -10.73 13.01 7.97
CA LEU A 76 -10.87 12.44 6.64
C LEU A 76 -11.86 11.26 6.63
N PRO A 77 -12.84 11.21 5.72
CA PRO A 77 -13.88 10.17 5.66
C PRO A 77 -13.37 8.89 4.95
N VAL A 78 -12.19 8.42 5.33
CA VAL A 78 -11.54 7.19 4.82
C VAL A 78 -10.71 6.56 5.92
N GLU A 79 -10.32 5.30 5.72
CA GLU A 79 -9.41 4.65 6.67
C GLU A 79 -8.10 5.44 6.84
N PRO A 80 -7.50 5.46 8.05
CA PRO A 80 -6.35 6.32 8.37
C PRO A 80 -5.16 6.16 7.41
N HIS A 81 -4.92 4.94 6.92
CA HIS A 81 -3.82 4.64 6.01
C HIS A 81 -4.06 5.24 4.60
N LEU A 82 -5.30 5.24 4.13
CA LEU A 82 -5.70 5.94 2.89
C LEU A 82 -5.69 7.46 3.08
N GLY A 83 -6.05 7.95 4.26
CA GLY A 83 -5.91 9.36 4.61
C GLY A 83 -4.45 9.81 4.52
N LYS A 84 -3.51 9.04 5.11
CA LYS A 84 -2.07 9.30 5.01
C LYS A 84 -1.59 9.28 3.55
N MET A 85 -2.06 8.32 2.75
CA MET A 85 -1.77 8.25 1.32
C MET A 85 -2.12 9.56 0.60
N VAL A 86 -3.32 10.08 0.85
CA VAL A 86 -3.85 11.29 0.21
C VAL A 86 -3.13 12.54 0.69
N LEU A 87 -2.83 12.66 1.99
CA LEU A 87 -2.05 13.77 2.52
C LEU A 87 -0.62 13.77 1.96
N CYS A 88 0.03 12.60 1.85
CA CYS A 88 1.32 12.48 1.18
C CYS A 88 1.22 12.89 -0.30
N ALA A 89 0.14 12.56 -1.00
CA ALA A 89 -0.05 12.97 -2.39
C ALA A 89 -0.19 14.49 -2.58
N VAL A 90 -0.76 15.20 -1.60
CA VAL A 90 -0.76 16.67 -1.60
C VAL A 90 0.66 17.20 -1.56
N VAL A 91 1.49 16.70 -0.63
CA VAL A 91 2.89 17.11 -0.48
C VAL A 91 3.71 16.77 -1.74
N LEU A 92 3.50 15.58 -2.30
CA LEU A 92 4.18 15.11 -3.51
C LEU A 92 3.61 15.71 -4.80
N LYS A 93 2.54 16.51 -4.70
CA LYS A 93 1.85 17.17 -5.81
C LYS A 93 1.31 16.20 -6.87
N CYS A 94 0.78 15.06 -6.44
CA CYS A 94 0.21 14.02 -7.30
C CYS A 94 -1.22 13.64 -6.88
N LEU A 95 -2.02 14.62 -6.43
CA LEU A 95 -3.28 14.38 -5.73
C LEU A 95 -4.34 13.65 -6.56
N ASP A 96 -4.62 14.06 -7.79
CA ASP A 96 -5.75 13.56 -8.60
C ASP A 96 -5.74 12.03 -8.82
N PRO A 97 -4.63 11.40 -9.25
CA PRO A 97 -4.58 9.95 -9.39
C PRO A 97 -4.69 9.24 -8.05
N VAL A 98 -4.02 9.74 -7.01
CA VAL A 98 -4.07 9.13 -5.67
C VAL A 98 -5.47 9.22 -5.06
N LEU A 99 -6.15 10.36 -5.25
CA LEU A 99 -7.52 10.57 -4.81
C LEU A 99 -8.47 9.57 -5.47
N THR A 100 -8.26 9.25 -6.76
CA THR A 100 -9.05 8.21 -7.45
C THR A 100 -8.79 6.84 -6.84
N ILE A 101 -7.53 6.50 -6.65
CA ILE A 101 -7.11 5.20 -6.14
C ILE A 101 -7.63 5.00 -4.71
N ALA A 102 -7.39 5.96 -3.81
CA ALA A 102 -7.84 5.91 -2.42
C ALA A 102 -9.37 5.72 -2.31
N CYS A 103 -10.17 6.45 -3.11
CA CYS A 103 -11.63 6.27 -3.11
C CYS A 103 -12.07 4.91 -3.68
N ALA A 104 -11.34 4.34 -4.63
CA ALA A 104 -11.62 3.00 -5.14
C ALA A 104 -11.31 1.91 -4.10
N LEU A 105 -10.22 2.06 -3.35
CA LEU A 105 -9.83 1.15 -2.26
C LEU A 105 -10.79 1.25 -1.07
N ALA A 106 -11.18 2.47 -0.67
CA ALA A 106 -12.07 2.72 0.46
C ALA A 106 -13.50 2.17 0.30
N TYR A 107 -13.93 1.82 -0.93
CA TYR A 107 -15.27 1.31 -1.18
C TYR A 107 -15.27 -0.15 -1.63
N ARG A 108 -14.94 -0.41 -2.90
CA ARG A 108 -14.79 -1.76 -3.48
C ARG A 108 -14.22 -1.70 -4.89
N ASP A 109 -13.64 -2.81 -5.32
CA ASP A 109 -13.19 -3.02 -6.70
C ASP A 109 -14.35 -2.79 -7.71
N PRO A 110 -14.20 -1.87 -8.70
CA PRO A 110 -15.23 -1.58 -9.68
C PRO A 110 -15.41 -2.69 -10.73
N PHE A 111 -14.47 -3.63 -10.84
CA PHE A 111 -14.58 -4.75 -11.76
C PHE A 111 -15.54 -5.82 -11.24
N VAL A 112 -16.54 -6.15 -12.05
CA VAL A 112 -17.51 -7.20 -11.80
C VAL A 112 -16.92 -8.54 -12.23
N LEU A 113 -16.92 -9.52 -11.34
CA LEU A 113 -16.52 -10.89 -11.67
C LEU A 113 -17.75 -11.68 -12.18
N PRO A 114 -17.81 -12.01 -13.48
CA PRO A 114 -18.93 -12.80 -14.01
C PRO A 114 -18.92 -14.23 -13.47
N THR A 115 -20.09 -14.85 -13.39
CA THR A 115 -20.25 -16.24 -12.89
C THR A 115 -19.79 -17.26 -13.93
N LEU A 116 -20.05 -17.01 -15.21
CA LEU A 116 -19.69 -17.89 -16.34
C LEU A 116 -18.17 -17.91 -16.58
N ALA A 117 -17.59 -19.11 -16.66
CA ALA A 117 -16.14 -19.29 -16.81
C ALA A 117 -15.55 -18.64 -18.07
N SER A 118 -16.26 -18.68 -19.20
CA SER A 118 -15.87 -18.01 -20.45
C SER A 118 -15.76 -16.51 -20.29
N GLN A 119 -16.71 -15.90 -19.56
CA GLN A 119 -16.72 -14.48 -19.26
C GLN A 119 -15.65 -14.08 -18.24
N LYS A 120 -15.30 -14.95 -17.28
CA LYS A 120 -14.20 -14.69 -16.32
C LYS A 120 -12.87 -14.43 -17.04
N ARG A 121 -12.56 -15.22 -18.07
CA ARG A 121 -11.36 -15.03 -18.89
C ARG A 121 -11.40 -13.71 -19.66
N ALA A 122 -12.56 -13.36 -20.23
CA ALA A 122 -12.75 -12.10 -20.94
C ALA A 122 -12.61 -10.88 -20.01
N ALA A 123 -13.17 -10.95 -18.80
CA ALA A 123 -13.05 -9.92 -17.78
C ALA A 123 -11.60 -9.67 -17.38
N MET A 124 -10.84 -10.74 -17.14
CA MET A 124 -9.40 -10.63 -16.85
C MET A 124 -8.60 -10.02 -18.00
N LEU A 125 -8.93 -10.36 -19.25
CA LEU A 125 -8.29 -9.75 -20.41
C LEU A 125 -8.62 -8.25 -20.52
N CYS A 126 -9.85 -7.85 -20.22
CA CYS A 126 -10.25 -6.44 -20.18
C CYS A 126 -9.48 -5.69 -19.08
N ARG A 127 -9.40 -6.27 -17.87
CA ARG A 127 -8.59 -5.71 -16.77
C ARG A 127 -7.13 -5.53 -17.17
N LYS A 128 -6.53 -6.52 -17.86
CA LYS A 128 -5.13 -6.46 -18.34
C LYS A 128 -4.86 -5.28 -19.29
N ARG A 129 -5.85 -4.81 -20.06
CA ARG A 129 -5.68 -3.65 -20.97
C ARG A 129 -5.38 -2.35 -20.24
N PHE A 130 -5.77 -2.25 -18.96
CA PHE A 130 -5.52 -1.06 -18.13
C PHE A 130 -4.17 -1.09 -17.40
N THR A 131 -3.36 -2.15 -17.57
CA THR A 131 -2.09 -2.29 -16.84
C THR A 131 -1.00 -1.31 -17.25
N ALA A 132 -1.01 -0.87 -18.52
CA ALA A 132 0.01 0.00 -19.09
C ALA A 132 1.46 -0.53 -18.95
N GLY A 133 1.67 -1.83 -18.71
CA GLY A 133 2.99 -2.39 -18.41
C GLY A 133 3.59 -1.93 -17.07
N THR A 134 2.80 -1.34 -16.17
CA THR A 134 3.31 -0.71 -14.93
C THR A 134 3.44 -1.66 -13.74
N PHE A 135 3.03 -2.92 -13.90
CA PHE A 135 3.00 -3.94 -12.84
C PHE A 135 2.22 -3.46 -11.60
N SER A 136 1.03 -2.91 -11.81
CA SER A 136 0.21 -2.30 -10.76
C SER A 136 -1.29 -2.50 -10.98
N ASP A 137 -1.97 -3.08 -9.99
CA ASP A 137 -3.43 -3.08 -9.90
C ASP A 137 -3.99 -1.68 -9.60
N HIS A 138 -3.27 -0.85 -8.83
CA HIS A 138 -3.66 0.55 -8.58
C HIS A 138 -3.73 1.37 -9.89
N MET A 139 -2.79 1.16 -10.82
CA MET A 139 -2.84 1.75 -12.16
C MET A 139 -4.07 1.28 -12.95
N VAL A 140 -4.44 0.01 -12.82
CA VAL A 140 -5.64 -0.54 -13.48
C VAL A 140 -6.89 0.17 -12.97
N LEU A 141 -7.03 0.36 -11.65
CA LEU A 141 -8.14 1.10 -11.06
C LEU A 141 -8.20 2.54 -11.60
N LEU A 142 -7.06 3.24 -11.59
CA LEU A 142 -6.95 4.61 -12.09
C LEU A 142 -7.36 4.72 -13.57
N ARG A 143 -6.77 3.90 -14.44
CA ARG A 143 -7.05 3.97 -15.89
C ARG A 143 -8.46 3.53 -16.24
N ALA A 144 -9.02 2.56 -15.51
CA ALA A 144 -10.42 2.14 -15.70
C ALA A 144 -11.37 3.29 -15.36
N PHE A 145 -11.12 3.99 -14.25
CA PHE A 145 -11.90 5.15 -13.84
C PHE A 145 -11.78 6.32 -14.84
N GLN A 146 -10.56 6.70 -15.25
CA GLN A 146 -10.34 7.76 -16.23
C GLN A 146 -11.00 7.45 -17.59
N ALA A 147 -10.87 6.21 -18.07
CA ALA A 147 -11.52 5.79 -19.32
C ALA A 147 -13.05 5.77 -19.21
N TRP A 148 -13.59 5.37 -18.05
CA TRP A 148 -15.02 5.45 -17.76
C TRP A 148 -15.51 6.90 -17.71
N GLN A 149 -14.77 7.82 -17.07
CA GLN A 149 -15.12 9.24 -17.03
C GLN A 149 -15.21 9.84 -18.44
N LYS A 150 -14.30 9.47 -19.34
CA LYS A 150 -14.36 9.85 -20.75
C LYS A 150 -15.58 9.25 -21.45
N ALA A 151 -15.85 7.95 -21.27
CA ALA A 151 -17.04 7.33 -21.85
C ALA A 151 -18.35 7.98 -21.35
N ARG A 152 -18.36 8.43 -20.09
CA ARG A 152 -19.45 9.21 -19.49
C ARG A 152 -19.60 10.59 -20.12
N SER A 153 -18.52 11.35 -20.29
CA SER A 153 -18.61 12.66 -20.97
C SER A 153 -19.12 12.54 -22.40
N ASP A 154 -18.78 11.43 -23.06
CA ASP A 154 -19.16 11.13 -24.44
C ASP A 154 -20.55 10.46 -24.54
N GLY A 155 -21.23 10.17 -23.43
CA GLY A 155 -22.60 9.64 -23.39
C GLY A 155 -22.76 8.13 -23.61
N TRP A 156 -21.69 7.33 -23.56
CA TRP A 156 -21.72 5.87 -23.80
C TRP A 156 -21.19 5.03 -22.62
N GLU A 157 -21.25 5.58 -21.40
CA GLU A 157 -20.79 4.92 -20.16
C GLU A 157 -21.37 3.52 -19.91
N ARG A 158 -22.65 3.29 -20.25
CA ARG A 158 -23.31 1.98 -20.05
C ARG A 158 -22.62 0.91 -20.90
N ALA A 159 -22.45 1.18 -22.19
CA ALA A 159 -21.76 0.29 -23.12
C ALA A 159 -20.28 0.11 -22.73
N PHE A 160 -19.63 1.16 -22.21
CA PHE A 160 -18.26 1.06 -21.68
C PHE A 160 -18.19 0.10 -20.48
N CYS A 161 -19.11 0.24 -19.52
CA CYS A 161 -19.16 -0.60 -18.33
C CYS A 161 -19.41 -2.07 -18.69
N GLU A 162 -20.38 -2.35 -19.56
CA GLU A 162 -20.68 -3.71 -20.04
C GLU A 162 -19.46 -4.34 -20.73
N LYS A 163 -18.84 -3.61 -21.67
CA LYS A 163 -17.68 -4.09 -22.44
C LYS A 163 -16.46 -4.40 -21.56
N ASN A 164 -16.28 -3.66 -20.47
CA ASN A 164 -15.09 -3.78 -19.61
C ASN A 164 -15.38 -4.48 -18.27
N PHE A 165 -16.58 -5.03 -18.08
CA PHE A 165 -17.01 -5.68 -16.84
C PHE A 165 -16.86 -4.77 -15.63
N LEU A 166 -17.37 -3.53 -15.73
CA LEU A 166 -17.33 -2.54 -14.66
C LEU A 166 -18.73 -2.26 -14.12
N SER A 167 -18.85 -1.99 -12.82
CA SER A 167 -20.10 -1.55 -12.21
C SER A 167 -20.25 -0.03 -12.32
N GLN A 168 -21.23 0.43 -13.10
CA GLN A 168 -21.56 1.86 -13.21
C GLN A 168 -21.92 2.46 -11.83
N ALA A 169 -22.68 1.73 -11.01
CA ALA A 169 -23.03 2.17 -9.66
C ALA A 169 -21.78 2.38 -8.78
N THR A 170 -20.82 1.45 -8.82
CA THR A 170 -19.55 1.61 -8.09
C THR A 170 -18.78 2.83 -8.57
N MET A 171 -18.69 3.06 -9.88
CA MET A 171 -18.00 4.23 -10.42
C MET A 171 -18.63 5.55 -9.96
N GLN A 172 -19.96 5.63 -9.90
CA GLN A 172 -20.66 6.81 -9.40
C GLN A 172 -20.41 7.07 -7.91
N ILE A 173 -20.37 6.00 -7.09
CA ILE A 173 -20.02 6.12 -5.67
C ILE A 173 -18.58 6.64 -5.51
N ILE A 174 -17.63 6.14 -6.29
CA ILE A 174 -16.24 6.63 -6.29
C ILE A 174 -16.19 8.14 -6.64
N VAL A 175 -17.00 8.62 -7.60
CA VAL A 175 -17.10 10.07 -7.89
C VAL A 175 -17.60 10.86 -6.68
N GLY A 176 -18.62 10.35 -5.98
CA GLY A 176 -19.14 10.96 -4.76
C GLY A 176 -18.08 11.05 -3.66
N MET A 177 -17.37 9.95 -3.40
CA MET A 177 -16.28 9.90 -2.42
C MET A 177 -15.13 10.84 -2.77
N ARG A 178 -14.73 10.92 -4.04
CA ARG A 178 -13.72 11.88 -4.51
C ARG A 178 -14.13 13.32 -4.21
N THR A 179 -15.40 13.64 -4.45
CA THR A 179 -15.96 14.97 -4.20
C THR A 179 -15.93 15.30 -2.71
N GLN A 180 -16.35 14.36 -1.86
CA GLN A 180 -16.36 14.53 -0.41
C GLN A 180 -14.94 14.68 0.14
N LEU A 181 -14.02 13.78 -0.24
CA LEU A 181 -12.65 13.79 0.26
C LEU A 181 -11.87 15.03 -0.19
N LEU A 182 -12.03 15.46 -1.45
CA LEU A 182 -11.47 16.73 -1.91
C LEU A 182 -12.09 17.93 -1.18
N GLY A 183 -13.39 17.86 -0.87
CA GLY A 183 -14.08 18.86 -0.05
C GLY A 183 -13.44 19.01 1.33
N GLN A 184 -13.13 17.89 2.00
CA GLN A 184 -12.46 17.90 3.30
C GLN A 184 -11.03 18.43 3.21
N LEU A 185 -10.25 18.04 2.19
CA LEU A 185 -8.92 18.60 1.98
C LEU A 185 -8.92 20.12 1.78
N ARG A 186 -9.99 20.67 1.18
CA ARG A 186 -10.18 22.12 1.07
C ARG A 186 -10.56 22.76 2.39
N ALA A 187 -11.45 22.12 3.15
CA ALA A 187 -11.90 22.60 4.46
C ALA A 187 -10.73 22.67 5.47
N SER A 188 -9.88 21.64 5.50
CA SER A 188 -8.68 21.59 6.35
C SER A 188 -7.49 22.38 5.80
N GLY A 189 -7.64 23.06 4.65
CA GLY A 189 -6.62 23.97 4.10
C GLY A 189 -5.48 23.33 3.30
N PHE A 190 -5.49 22.01 3.11
CA PHE A 190 -4.50 21.28 2.30
C PHE A 190 -4.61 21.59 0.80
N VAL A 191 -5.80 21.93 0.32
CA VAL A 191 -6.04 22.37 -1.06
C VAL A 191 -6.70 23.75 -1.05
N ARG A 192 -6.00 24.75 -1.56
CA ARG A 192 -6.45 26.15 -1.54
C ARG A 192 -7.20 26.49 -2.83
N ALA A 193 -8.06 27.52 -2.75
CA ALA A 193 -8.80 27.99 -3.93
C ALA A 193 -7.87 28.71 -4.94
N ARG A 194 -6.84 29.40 -4.45
CA ARG A 194 -5.86 30.18 -5.23
C ARG A 194 -4.52 30.23 -4.50
N GLY A 195 -3.44 30.47 -5.25
CA GLY A 195 -2.08 30.63 -4.72
C GLY A 195 -1.32 29.30 -4.63
N GLY A 196 -0.33 29.23 -3.75
CA GLY A 196 0.36 27.97 -3.44
C GLY A 196 -0.64 26.94 -2.89
N ALA A 197 -0.43 25.66 -3.23
CA ALA A 197 -1.35 24.56 -2.95
C ALA A 197 -2.75 24.71 -3.57
N ASP A 198 -2.90 25.47 -4.68
CA ASP A 198 -4.13 25.39 -5.49
C ASP A 198 -4.27 24.01 -6.17
N ILE A 199 -5.44 23.72 -6.74
CA ILE A 199 -5.69 22.41 -7.38
C ILE A 199 -4.69 22.06 -8.49
N ARG A 200 -4.09 23.06 -9.17
CA ARG A 200 -3.08 22.81 -10.20
C ARG A 200 -1.73 22.53 -9.57
N ASP A 201 -1.35 23.28 -8.54
CA ASP A 201 -0.11 23.10 -7.81
C ASP A 201 -0.01 21.71 -7.17
N VAL A 202 -1.07 21.26 -6.47
CA VAL A 202 -1.11 19.91 -5.86
C VAL A 202 -1.20 18.76 -6.86
N ASN A 203 -1.17 19.06 -8.16
CA ASN A 203 -1.20 18.10 -9.26
C ASN A 203 -0.03 18.24 -10.24
N ALA A 204 0.99 19.03 -9.92
CA ALA A 204 2.14 19.28 -10.79
C ALA A 204 2.88 17.99 -11.22
N ASN A 205 2.82 16.92 -10.40
CA ASN A 205 3.47 15.63 -10.62
C ASN A 205 2.50 14.48 -10.90
N SER A 206 1.21 14.75 -11.16
CA SER A 206 0.19 13.69 -11.31
C SER A 206 0.42 12.73 -12.48
N GLU A 207 1.14 13.16 -13.52
CA GLU A 207 1.54 12.30 -14.64
C GLU A 207 2.81 11.46 -14.35
N ASN A 208 3.53 11.76 -13.26
CA ASN A 208 4.73 11.02 -12.87
C ASN A 208 4.35 9.81 -12.00
N TRP A 209 4.24 8.64 -12.62
CA TRP A 209 3.85 7.41 -11.93
C TRP A 209 4.80 7.00 -10.81
N ALA A 210 6.09 7.35 -10.85
CA ALA A 210 7.01 7.07 -9.76
C ALA A 210 6.65 7.87 -8.50
N VAL A 211 6.23 9.13 -8.67
CA VAL A 211 5.76 10.00 -7.58
C VAL A 211 4.40 9.53 -7.05
N VAL A 212 3.51 9.06 -7.92
CA VAL A 212 2.25 8.44 -7.47
C VAL A 212 2.53 7.18 -6.65
N LYS A 213 3.45 6.31 -7.09
CA LYS A 213 3.88 5.13 -6.32
C LYS A 213 4.44 5.49 -4.95
N ALA A 214 5.16 6.61 -4.83
CA ALA A 214 5.64 7.08 -3.52
C ALA A 214 4.48 7.37 -2.55
N ALA A 215 3.45 8.09 -2.99
CA ALA A 215 2.25 8.32 -2.17
C ALA A 215 1.54 7.00 -1.82
N LEU A 216 1.42 6.07 -2.78
CA LEU A 216 0.85 4.75 -2.54
C LEU A 216 1.65 3.97 -1.48
N VAL A 217 2.99 3.99 -1.54
CA VAL A 217 3.85 3.34 -0.54
C VAL A 217 3.65 3.93 0.84
N ALA A 218 3.59 5.26 0.96
CA ALA A 218 3.39 5.93 2.25
C ALA A 218 2.04 5.55 2.90
N GLY A 219 1.00 5.34 2.10
CA GLY A 219 -0.31 4.90 2.58
C GLY A 219 -0.42 3.40 2.82
N MET A 220 0.34 2.59 2.10
CA MET A 220 0.28 1.13 2.20
C MET A 220 1.22 0.58 3.26
N TYR A 221 2.27 1.30 3.66
CA TYR A 221 3.14 0.87 4.76
C TYR A 221 2.32 0.55 6.03
N PRO A 222 2.50 -0.61 6.69
CA PRO A 222 3.57 -1.61 6.52
C PRO A 222 3.24 -2.81 5.60
N ASN A 223 2.22 -2.73 4.75
CA ASN A 223 1.82 -3.78 3.79
C ASN A 223 2.82 -3.89 2.63
N LEU A 224 3.99 -4.45 2.92
CA LEU A 224 5.04 -4.73 1.95
C LEU A 224 5.25 -6.24 1.77
N VAL A 225 5.69 -6.59 0.57
CA VAL A 225 6.15 -7.91 0.20
C VAL A 225 7.51 -7.79 -0.47
N HIS A 226 8.42 -8.66 -0.06
CA HIS A 226 9.72 -8.83 -0.66
C HIS A 226 9.74 -10.09 -1.55
N VAL A 227 10.44 -10.01 -2.67
CA VAL A 227 10.69 -11.12 -3.59
C VAL A 227 11.99 -11.80 -3.23
N ASN A 228 11.94 -13.07 -2.85
CA ASN A 228 13.15 -13.89 -2.78
C ASN A 228 13.42 -14.48 -4.17
N ARG A 229 14.45 -13.97 -4.86
CA ARG A 229 14.80 -14.37 -6.23
C ARG A 229 15.35 -15.79 -6.35
N GLU A 230 16.01 -16.31 -5.31
CA GLU A 230 16.56 -17.68 -5.31
C GLU A 230 15.45 -18.74 -5.26
N SER A 231 14.45 -18.52 -4.40
CA SER A 231 13.33 -19.45 -4.21
C SER A 231 12.11 -19.12 -5.07
N LEU A 232 12.09 -17.94 -5.72
CA LEU A 232 10.94 -17.39 -6.46
C LEU A 232 9.66 -17.32 -5.61
N VAL A 233 9.81 -17.01 -4.32
CA VAL A 233 8.72 -16.90 -3.34
C VAL A 233 8.55 -15.45 -2.90
N LEU A 234 7.30 -15.06 -2.69
CA LEU A 234 6.92 -13.80 -2.07
C LEU A 234 6.81 -13.97 -0.55
N THR A 235 7.44 -13.06 0.19
CA THR A 235 7.47 -13.05 1.65
C THR A 235 7.01 -11.72 2.21
N ALA A 236 6.19 -11.76 3.26
CA ALA A 236 5.81 -10.60 4.07
C ALA A 236 6.29 -10.81 5.52
N PRO A 237 6.28 -9.78 6.39
CA PRO A 237 6.92 -9.84 7.72
C PRO A 237 6.44 -11.03 8.58
N LYS A 238 5.14 -11.34 8.50
CA LYS A 238 4.51 -12.43 9.26
C LYS A 238 4.21 -13.67 8.42
N GLU A 239 4.44 -13.62 7.10
CA GLU A 239 3.99 -14.64 6.15
C GLU A 239 5.12 -15.07 5.20
N LYS A 240 5.58 -16.31 5.37
CA LYS A 240 6.70 -16.87 4.57
C LYS A 240 6.29 -17.33 3.16
N LYS A 241 4.99 -17.44 2.88
CA LYS A 241 4.48 -17.93 1.59
C LYS A 241 3.25 -17.14 1.16
N VAL A 242 3.50 -16.13 0.33
CA VAL A 242 2.49 -15.23 -0.23
C VAL A 242 2.27 -15.55 -1.72
N ARG A 243 1.04 -15.37 -2.21
CA ARG A 243 0.67 -15.48 -3.62
C ARG A 243 -0.15 -14.28 -4.06
N PHE A 244 -0.10 -13.98 -5.35
CA PHE A 244 -1.05 -13.02 -5.93
C PHE A 244 -2.43 -13.64 -5.96
N HIS A 245 -3.43 -12.87 -5.52
CA HIS A 245 -4.81 -13.28 -5.70
C HIS A 245 -5.15 -13.40 -7.19
N PRO A 246 -6.00 -14.37 -7.62
CA PRO A 246 -6.30 -14.59 -9.05
C PRO A 246 -6.87 -13.39 -9.81
N THR A 247 -7.39 -12.38 -9.09
CA THR A 247 -7.93 -11.15 -9.70
C THR A 247 -6.86 -10.09 -9.93
N SER A 248 -5.66 -10.23 -9.35
CA SER A 248 -4.54 -9.32 -9.58
C SER A 248 -3.98 -9.53 -10.98
N VAL A 249 -3.65 -8.44 -11.65
CA VAL A 249 -2.96 -8.48 -12.95
C VAL A 249 -1.54 -9.03 -12.86
N LEU A 250 -0.97 -9.09 -11.66
CA LEU A 250 0.34 -9.69 -11.39
C LEU A 250 0.29 -11.21 -11.24
N SER A 251 -0.91 -11.81 -11.09
CA SER A 251 -1.06 -13.27 -10.96
C SER A 251 -0.79 -14.04 -12.25
N GLN A 252 -0.78 -13.37 -13.40
CA GLN A 252 -0.59 -14.00 -14.71
C GLN A 252 0.77 -13.62 -15.31
N PRO A 253 1.55 -14.59 -15.81
CA PRO A 253 2.75 -14.28 -16.56
C PRO A 253 2.37 -13.41 -17.76
N GLN A 254 3.04 -12.27 -17.93
CA GLN A 254 2.66 -11.29 -18.94
C GLN A 254 2.73 -11.84 -20.36
N TYR A 255 3.49 -12.93 -20.58
CA TYR A 255 3.69 -13.59 -21.85
C TYR A 255 3.83 -15.11 -21.66
N LYS A 256 2.88 -15.90 -22.19
CA LYS A 256 3.08 -17.20 -22.87
C LYS A 256 1.74 -17.92 -23.09
N LYS A 257 1.61 -18.59 -24.24
CA LYS A 257 0.49 -19.44 -24.66
C LYS A 257 0.41 -20.79 -23.90
N ILE A 258 1.28 -20.99 -22.90
CA ILE A 258 1.42 -22.23 -22.13
C ILE A 258 1.27 -21.86 -20.66
N PRO A 259 0.31 -22.45 -19.90
CA PRO A 259 0.28 -22.29 -18.46
C PRO A 259 1.54 -22.95 -17.90
N PRO A 260 2.41 -22.23 -17.17
CA PRO A 260 3.52 -22.91 -16.51
C PRO A 260 2.94 -23.89 -15.49
N VAL A 261 3.56 -25.05 -15.37
CA VAL A 261 3.30 -26.01 -14.27
C VAL A 261 3.39 -25.29 -12.90
N ASN A 262 4.10 -24.16 -12.82
CA ASN A 262 4.17 -23.23 -11.69
C ASN A 262 3.93 -21.75 -12.10
N GLY A 263 2.69 -21.38 -12.47
CA GLY A 263 2.34 -20.01 -12.90
C GLY A 263 2.80 -18.86 -11.99
N GLN A 264 2.88 -19.11 -10.67
CA GLN A 264 3.37 -18.15 -9.68
C GLN A 264 4.86 -17.84 -9.85
N ALA A 265 5.71 -18.87 -10.08
CA ALA A 265 7.15 -18.68 -10.18
C ALA A 265 7.51 -17.81 -11.39
N ALA A 266 6.87 -18.06 -12.53
CA ALA A 266 7.04 -17.25 -13.74
C ALA A 266 6.55 -15.80 -13.56
N ALA A 267 5.48 -15.61 -12.78
CA ALA A 267 4.99 -14.27 -12.45
C ALA A 267 5.99 -13.49 -11.57
N VAL A 268 6.59 -14.17 -10.57
CA VAL A 268 7.61 -13.59 -9.68
C VAL A 268 8.90 -13.27 -10.44
N GLU A 269 9.36 -14.19 -11.29
CA GLU A 269 10.55 -14.00 -12.13
C GLU A 269 10.41 -12.77 -13.04
N ALA A 270 9.23 -12.54 -13.60
CA ALA A 270 8.95 -11.42 -14.49
C ALA A 270 8.88 -10.03 -13.79
N LEU A 271 8.93 -9.96 -12.46
CA LEU A 271 8.83 -8.69 -11.73
C LEU A 271 10.11 -7.86 -11.92
N PRO A 272 10.00 -6.55 -12.22
CA PRO A 272 11.16 -5.70 -12.49
C PRO A 272 11.94 -5.30 -11.23
N THR A 273 11.35 -5.42 -10.04
CA THR A 273 12.00 -5.11 -8.76
C THR A 273 11.54 -6.11 -7.69
N ASP A 274 12.23 -6.08 -6.55
CA ASP A 274 12.03 -7.06 -5.48
C ASP A 274 11.01 -6.63 -4.42
N TRP A 275 10.37 -5.48 -4.60
CA TRP A 275 9.46 -4.89 -3.63
C TRP A 275 8.09 -4.64 -4.20
N LEU A 276 7.06 -4.98 -3.42
CA LEU A 276 5.67 -4.74 -3.74
C LEU A 276 4.92 -4.21 -2.52
N ILE A 277 3.94 -3.35 -2.79
CA ILE A 277 2.88 -3.00 -1.83
C ILE A 277 1.60 -3.75 -2.17
N TYR A 278 0.74 -3.95 -1.18
CA TYR A 278 -0.60 -4.53 -1.34
C TYR A 278 -1.61 -3.84 -0.42
N ASP A 279 -2.89 -3.93 -0.78
CA ASP A 279 -4.00 -3.36 -0.02
C ASP A 279 -4.54 -4.38 1.01
N GLU A 280 -5.04 -5.52 0.52
CA GLU A 280 -5.57 -6.58 1.38
C GLU A 280 -4.73 -7.85 1.32
N MET A 281 -4.66 -8.54 2.46
CA MET A 281 -4.18 -9.92 2.54
C MET A 281 -5.26 -10.83 3.11
N THR A 282 -5.54 -11.93 2.42
CA THR A 282 -6.47 -12.96 2.87
C THR A 282 -5.74 -14.29 3.03
N ARG A 283 -5.96 -14.97 4.16
CA ARG A 283 -5.32 -16.26 4.44
C ARG A 283 -6.26 -17.41 4.09
N ALA A 284 -5.79 -18.31 3.24
CA ALA A 284 -6.44 -19.57 2.95
C ALA A 284 -5.50 -20.72 3.36
N HIS A 285 -5.80 -21.38 4.49
CA HIS A 285 -4.94 -22.41 5.09
C HIS A 285 -3.51 -21.91 5.37
N ARG A 286 -2.50 -22.47 4.69
CA ARG A 286 -1.06 -22.15 4.87
C ARG A 286 -0.54 -21.11 3.87
N ILE A 287 -1.43 -20.51 3.07
CA ILE A 287 -1.06 -19.59 2.00
C ILE A 287 -1.81 -18.28 2.18
N ALA A 288 -1.06 -17.19 2.17
CA ALA A 288 -1.60 -15.84 2.13
C ALA A 288 -1.76 -15.39 0.67
N ASN A 289 -2.91 -14.79 0.34
CA ASN A 289 -3.18 -14.20 -0.96
C ASN A 289 -3.30 -12.69 -0.80
N ILE A 290 -2.46 -11.95 -1.53
CA ILE A 290 -2.50 -10.49 -1.55
C ILE A 290 -3.32 -9.98 -2.73
N ARG A 291 -4.06 -8.89 -2.52
CA ARG A 291 -4.87 -8.18 -3.52
C ARG A 291 -4.40 -6.76 -3.70
N CYS A 292 -4.78 -6.20 -4.86
CA CYS A 292 -4.42 -4.86 -5.30
C CYS A 292 -2.93 -4.56 -5.11
N CYS A 293 -2.10 -5.23 -5.89
CA CYS A 293 -0.64 -5.20 -5.70
C CYS A 293 0.01 -4.15 -6.61
N SER A 294 1.14 -3.59 -6.19
CA SER A 294 1.97 -2.75 -7.07
C SER A 294 3.44 -2.92 -6.80
N VAL A 295 4.20 -3.11 -7.87
CA VAL A 295 5.66 -3.19 -7.81
C VAL A 295 6.25 -1.80 -7.60
N VAL A 296 7.20 -1.69 -6.67
CA VAL A 296 7.83 -0.42 -6.24
C VAL A 296 9.34 -0.58 -6.20
N THR A 297 10.08 0.53 -6.33
CA THR A 297 11.54 0.49 -6.30
C THR A 297 12.07 0.47 -4.85
N PRO A 298 13.25 -0.12 -4.60
CA PRO A 298 13.88 -0.09 -3.28
C PRO A 298 14.02 1.32 -2.72
N ILE A 299 14.35 2.31 -3.55
CA ILE A 299 14.48 3.72 -3.11
C ILE A 299 13.14 4.32 -2.65
N THR A 300 12.02 3.93 -3.25
CA THR A 300 10.69 4.36 -2.78
C THR A 300 10.39 3.75 -1.43
N VAL A 301 10.75 2.48 -1.21
CA VAL A 301 10.62 1.84 0.10
C VAL A 301 11.52 2.54 1.12
N ALA A 302 12.77 2.86 0.76
CA ALA A 302 13.71 3.56 1.63
C ALA A 302 13.20 4.91 2.13
N LEU A 303 12.54 5.68 1.25
CA LEU A 303 12.12 7.05 1.54
C LEU A 303 10.74 7.15 2.22
N PHE A 304 9.84 6.20 1.97
CA PHE A 304 8.42 6.31 2.36
C PHE A 304 7.95 5.21 3.32
N CYS A 305 8.85 4.34 3.79
CA CYS A 305 8.56 3.32 4.79
C CYS A 305 9.38 3.55 6.07
N GLY A 306 8.88 2.99 7.16
CA GLY A 306 9.42 3.25 8.50
C GLY A 306 8.76 4.46 9.18
N PRO A 307 9.20 4.80 10.40
CA PRO A 307 8.72 5.95 11.13
C PRO A 307 9.22 7.25 10.48
N ALA A 308 8.44 8.33 10.62
CA ALA A 308 8.82 9.66 10.13
C ALA A 308 10.16 10.17 10.69
N ARG A 309 10.59 9.65 11.85
CA ARG A 309 11.90 9.93 12.45
C ARG A 309 12.65 8.62 12.64
N LEU A 310 13.67 8.40 11.82
CA LEU A 310 14.58 7.27 11.97
C LEU A 310 15.45 7.44 13.23
N PRO A 311 15.78 6.35 13.94
CA PRO A 311 16.69 6.41 15.07
C PRO A 311 18.11 6.77 14.61
N SER A 312 18.92 7.35 15.49
CA SER A 312 20.29 7.80 15.15
C SER A 312 21.22 6.68 14.69
N ASN A 313 20.90 5.43 15.02
CA ASN A 313 21.63 4.22 14.63
C ASN A 313 21.01 3.49 13.41
N ALA A 314 20.08 4.13 12.69
CA ALA A 314 19.40 3.56 11.54
C ALA A 314 20.37 3.22 10.39
N LEU A 315 21.39 4.06 10.17
CA LEU A 315 22.43 3.80 9.19
C LEU A 315 23.64 3.15 9.89
N GLN A 316 23.95 1.91 9.50
CA GLN A 316 25.10 1.18 10.00
C GLN A 316 26.07 0.95 8.84
N ALA A 317 27.23 1.62 8.87
CA ALA A 317 28.32 1.33 7.96
C ALA A 317 28.88 -0.07 8.27
N SER A 318 29.17 -0.87 7.24
CA SER A 318 29.88 -2.12 7.45
C SER A 318 31.30 -1.80 7.95
N SER A 319 31.59 -2.14 9.21
CA SER A 319 32.96 -2.16 9.69
C SER A 319 33.67 -3.33 9.01
N SER A 320 34.58 -3.04 8.08
CA SER A 320 35.55 -4.02 7.61
C SER A 320 36.24 -4.64 8.84
N TYR A 321 36.13 -5.95 9.01
CA TYR A 321 36.83 -6.68 10.05
C TYR A 321 38.32 -6.29 10.04
N GLN A 322 38.79 -5.68 11.13
CA GLN A 322 40.20 -5.72 11.50
C GLN A 322 40.50 -7.19 11.78
N GLY A 323 41.06 -7.89 10.79
CA GLY A 323 41.68 -9.18 11.02
C GLY A 323 42.86 -8.96 11.97
N ASP A 324 42.79 -9.58 13.14
CA ASP A 324 43.92 -9.71 14.05
C ASP A 324 45.15 -10.17 13.24
N ARG A 325 46.18 -9.32 13.24
CA ARG A 325 47.50 -9.66 12.73
C ARG A 325 48.09 -10.75 13.63
N VAL A 326 47.97 -12.00 13.22
CA VAL A 326 48.94 -13.02 13.57
C VAL A 326 49.73 -13.35 12.31
N SER A 327 51.00 -12.97 12.36
CA SER A 327 52.03 -13.20 11.36
C SER A 327 52.32 -14.69 11.15
N SER A 328 52.32 -15.16 9.90
CA SER A 328 53.33 -16.10 9.39
C SER A 328 53.24 -16.24 7.87
N ASP A 329 54.41 -16.20 7.24
CA ASP A 329 54.73 -16.23 5.80
C ASP A 329 53.96 -17.24 4.93
N SER A 330 53.56 -16.82 3.72
CA SER A 330 54.27 -17.15 2.46
C SER A 330 53.35 -17.13 1.22
N SER A 331 53.91 -16.54 0.16
CA SER A 331 53.72 -16.85 -1.27
C SER A 331 52.56 -16.21 -2.06
N ASP A 332 52.98 -15.63 -3.19
CA ASP A 332 52.27 -14.91 -4.25
C ASP A 332 51.07 -15.66 -4.85
N SER A 333 49.95 -14.95 -5.02
CA SER A 333 49.16 -14.97 -6.27
C SER A 333 48.06 -13.88 -6.29
N GLU A 334 48.11 -13.10 -7.37
CA GLU A 334 47.03 -12.39 -8.06
C GLU A 334 46.14 -11.42 -7.26
N MET A 335 46.36 -10.12 -7.50
CA MET A 335 45.41 -9.06 -7.16
C MET A 335 44.10 -9.26 -7.95
N GLU A 336 43.13 -9.96 -7.36
CA GLU A 336 41.73 -9.67 -7.62
C GLU A 336 41.43 -8.31 -6.99
N ASP A 337 41.17 -7.33 -7.84
CA ASP A 337 40.65 -6.01 -7.50
C ASP A 337 39.24 -6.17 -6.91
N ARG A 338 39.16 -6.69 -5.68
CA ARG A 338 37.95 -6.64 -4.85
C ARG A 338 37.79 -5.20 -4.42
N THR A 339 37.13 -4.42 -5.27
CA THR A 339 36.37 -3.27 -4.80
C THR A 339 35.43 -3.79 -3.72
N THR A 340 35.87 -3.72 -2.47
CA THR A 340 35.00 -3.92 -1.31
C THR A 340 34.01 -2.77 -1.38
N SER A 341 32.88 -2.99 -2.05
CA SER A 341 31.77 -2.07 -1.99
C SER A 341 31.43 -1.93 -0.51
N ASN A 342 31.66 -0.74 0.03
CA ASN A 342 31.29 -0.40 1.38
C ASN A 342 29.75 -0.39 1.45
N VAL A 343 29.15 -1.56 1.63
CA VAL A 343 27.70 -1.70 1.72
C VAL A 343 27.27 -1.27 3.11
N SER A 344 26.45 -0.22 3.19
CA SER A 344 25.80 0.22 4.42
C SER A 344 24.43 -0.44 4.56
N LEU A 345 24.00 -0.63 5.80
CA LEU A 345 22.68 -1.16 6.14
C LEU A 345 21.81 -0.03 6.67
N LEU A 346 20.71 0.27 5.98
CA LEU A 346 19.66 1.17 6.44
C LEU A 346 18.55 0.37 7.12
N LYS A 347 18.33 0.63 8.40
CA LYS A 347 17.26 0.06 9.20
C LYS A 347 16.09 1.04 9.28
N LEU A 348 14.99 0.71 8.61
CA LEU A 348 13.77 1.52 8.60
C LEU A 348 12.78 1.09 9.69
N ASP A 349 12.75 -0.20 10.01
CA ASP A 349 11.94 -0.81 11.06
C ASP A 349 12.62 -2.10 11.52
N GLU A 350 12.16 -2.72 12.60
CA GLU A 350 12.70 -3.96 13.18
C GLU A 350 12.83 -5.12 12.16
N TRP A 351 11.95 -5.13 11.15
CA TRP A 351 11.91 -6.16 10.12
C TRP A 351 12.33 -5.65 8.73
N LEU A 352 12.47 -4.33 8.55
CA LEU A 352 12.72 -3.71 7.25
C LEU A 352 14.12 -3.11 7.21
N HIS A 353 15.02 -3.85 6.55
CA HIS A 353 16.41 -3.47 6.36
C HIS A 353 16.74 -3.43 4.87
N LEU A 354 17.43 -2.39 4.43
CA LEU A 354 17.88 -2.21 3.05
C LEU A 354 19.40 -2.13 3.01
N LYS A 355 20.00 -2.82 2.04
CA LYS A 355 21.43 -2.66 1.72
C LYS A 355 21.57 -1.55 0.69
N MET A 356 22.52 -0.65 0.91
CA MET A 356 22.82 0.48 0.05
C MET A 356 24.33 0.67 -0.04
N ASP A 357 24.80 1.20 -1.16
CA ASP A 357 26.19 1.63 -1.27
C ASP A 357 26.41 2.84 -0.36
N SER A 358 27.56 2.93 0.32
CA SER A 358 27.85 3.97 1.33
C SER A 358 27.76 5.42 0.84
N GLU A 359 27.76 5.64 -0.47
CA GLU A 359 27.70 6.97 -1.10
C GLU A 359 26.27 7.43 -1.41
N VAL A 360 25.28 6.53 -1.33
CA VAL A 360 23.85 6.74 -1.63
C VAL A 360 23.05 6.81 -0.34
#